data_AF-A0A927PIK4-F1
#
_entry.id   AF-A0A927PIK4-F1
#
_cell.length_a   1.000
_cell.length_b   1.000
_cell.length_c   1.000
_cell.angle_alpha   90.00
_cell.angle_beta   90.00
_cell.angle_gamma   90.00
#
_symmetry.space_group_name_H-M   'P 1'
#
loop_
_entity.id
_entity.type
_entity.pdbx_description
1 polymer ?
#
loop_
_entity_poly.entity_id
_entity_poly.type
_entity_poly.pdbx_seq_one_letter_code
_entity_poly.pdbx_strand_id
1 'polypeptide(L)'
;MNKELESIEYKKAWLQFQTMKNCLLHCTLFSYYDTIRDGISNKSNFFLRMIDDITQSTISIEILAKEGIINTCKRELRYLLELAIKATFISMNNTQSDINDQIEEYKNLLNSSNINPINALQLNFFNKQDATDFITDVKRTYGLLSKFTHASSEQITERINRSMEGRTIGFEGIIEQISLNKLVDKVFSQVIVFTFNVVPKYVVGDYLVENDGAINNWYFRKSKYISLIDEYFDYKQERQHVIEQIKHERLKNIEN
;
A
#
# COMPACT_ATOMS: atom_id res chain seq x y z
N MET A 1 -4.12 19.95 -24.38
CA MET A 1 -3.44 19.79 -23.08
C MET A 1 -4.16 20.51 -21.94
N ASN A 2 -4.20 21.84 -21.82
CA ASN A 2 -4.97 22.50 -20.74
C ASN A 2 -6.44 22.08 -20.70
N LYS A 3 -7.10 21.96 -21.86
CA LYS A 3 -8.48 21.43 -21.95
C LYS A 3 -8.63 19.98 -21.46
N GLU A 4 -7.58 19.17 -21.54
CA GLU A 4 -7.60 17.77 -21.10
C GLU A 4 -7.41 17.68 -19.58
N LEU A 5 -6.50 18.47 -19.01
CA LEU A 5 -6.32 18.57 -17.55
C LEU A 5 -7.57 19.16 -16.85
N GLU A 6 -8.32 20.01 -17.56
CA GLU A 6 -9.60 20.56 -17.08
C GLU A 6 -10.80 19.63 -17.30
N SER A 7 -10.61 18.52 -18.03
CA SER A 7 -11.67 17.56 -18.35
C SER A 7 -12.25 16.92 -17.10
N ILE A 8 -13.51 16.49 -17.20
CA ILE A 8 -14.22 15.81 -16.11
C ILE A 8 -13.53 14.47 -15.81
N GLU A 9 -13.05 13.82 -16.85
CA GLU A 9 -12.42 12.51 -16.78
C GLU A 9 -11.07 12.58 -16.07
N TYR A 10 -10.24 13.60 -16.36
CA TYR A 10 -8.99 13.82 -15.62
C TYR A 10 -9.27 14.15 -14.15
N LYS A 11 -10.22 15.05 -13.88
CA LYS A 11 -10.62 15.39 -12.50
C LYS A 11 -11.11 14.17 -11.72
N LYS A 12 -11.85 13.26 -12.37
CA LYS A 12 -12.29 12.00 -11.76
C LYS A 12 -11.12 11.07 -11.46
N ALA A 13 -10.17 10.93 -12.40
CA ALA A 13 -8.96 10.14 -12.19
C ALA A 13 -8.10 10.72 -11.06
N TRP A 14 -7.94 12.04 -11.00
CA TRP A 14 -7.23 12.72 -9.92
C TRP A 14 -7.93 12.56 -8.57
N LEU A 15 -9.25 12.70 -8.51
CA LEU A 15 -10.02 12.48 -7.29
C LEU A 15 -9.82 11.06 -6.77
N GLN A 16 -9.85 10.05 -7.64
CA GLN A 16 -9.58 8.67 -7.28
C GLN A 16 -8.18 8.50 -6.65
N PHE A 17 -7.16 9.15 -7.22
CA PHE A 17 -5.81 9.18 -6.64
C PHE A 17 -5.83 9.75 -5.22
N GLN A 18 -6.47 10.90 -5.03
CA GLN A 18 -6.55 11.54 -3.72
C GLN A 18 -7.30 10.69 -2.70
N THR A 19 -8.38 10.01 -3.11
CA THR A 19 -9.09 9.05 -2.27
C THR A 19 -8.17 7.91 -1.82
N MET A 20 -7.42 7.29 -2.74
CA MET A 20 -6.46 6.23 -2.40
C MET A 20 -5.42 6.68 -1.38
N LYS A 21 -4.82 7.85 -1.62
CA LYS A 21 -3.83 8.46 -0.72
C LYS A 21 -4.41 8.70 0.67
N ASN A 22 -5.57 9.35 0.75
CA ASN A 22 -6.22 9.63 2.03
C ASN A 22 -6.58 8.34 2.77
N CYS A 23 -7.04 7.30 2.07
CA CYS A 23 -7.31 5.99 2.68
C CYS A 23 -6.05 5.33 3.23
N LEU A 24 -4.92 5.35 2.50
CA LEU A 24 -3.66 4.82 3.01
C LEU A 24 -3.22 5.57 4.27
N LEU A 25 -3.17 6.91 4.22
CA LEU A 25 -2.79 7.75 5.37
C LEU A 25 -3.70 7.51 6.57
N HIS A 26 -5.02 7.47 6.35
CA HIS A 26 -5.97 7.20 7.42
C HIS A 26 -5.73 5.81 8.04
N CYS A 27 -5.55 4.78 7.22
CA CYS A 27 -5.27 3.42 7.69
C CYS A 27 -4.00 3.32 8.53
N THR A 28 -2.90 3.89 8.04
CA THR A 28 -1.60 3.76 8.69
C THR A 28 -1.54 4.61 9.96
N LEU A 29 -2.07 5.83 9.94
CA LEU A 29 -2.13 6.70 11.11
C LEU A 29 -3.10 6.19 12.17
N PHE A 30 -4.28 5.67 11.77
CA PHE A 30 -5.18 5.01 12.71
C PHE A 30 -4.46 3.85 13.41
N SER A 31 -3.82 2.99 12.62
CA SER A 31 -3.10 1.82 13.15
C SER A 31 -1.99 2.23 14.12
N TYR A 32 -1.28 3.32 13.83
CA TYR A 32 -0.27 3.90 14.69
C TYR A 32 -0.84 4.43 16.01
N TYR A 33 -1.85 5.31 15.95
CA TYR A 33 -2.42 5.94 17.15
C TYR A 33 -3.14 4.94 18.06
N ASP A 34 -3.87 3.99 17.48
CA ASP A 34 -4.60 2.98 18.23
C ASP A 34 -3.64 2.00 18.92
N THR A 35 -2.55 1.61 18.25
CA THR A 35 -1.51 0.76 18.87
C THR A 35 -0.79 1.47 20.01
N ILE A 36 -0.49 2.77 19.87
CA ILE A 36 0.20 3.55 20.91
C ILE A 36 -0.65 3.73 22.16
N ARG A 37 -1.96 3.94 22.00
CA ARG A 37 -2.90 4.10 23.12
C ARG A 37 -2.77 2.98 24.15
N ASP A 38 -2.55 1.76 23.68
CA ASP A 38 -2.57 0.55 24.52
C ASP A 38 -1.19 0.16 25.06
N GLY A 39 -0.19 1.03 24.93
CA GLY A 39 1.14 0.82 25.49
C GLY A 39 2.00 -0.22 24.76
N ILE A 40 1.52 -0.77 23.64
CA ILE A 40 2.32 -1.51 22.67
C ILE A 40 3.21 -0.48 21.99
N SER A 41 4.34 -0.24 22.64
CA SER A 41 5.14 0.93 22.34
C SER A 41 5.79 0.82 20.96
N ASN A 42 6.09 1.99 20.38
CA ASN A 42 7.07 2.16 19.31
C ASN A 42 8.38 1.40 19.59
N LYS A 43 8.69 0.99 20.83
CA LYS A 43 9.94 0.31 21.16
C LYS A 43 10.15 -1.02 20.43
N SER A 44 9.10 -1.81 20.23
CA SER A 44 9.20 -3.15 19.64
C SER A 44 8.77 -3.23 18.18
N ASN A 45 7.83 -2.39 17.73
CA ASN A 45 7.30 -2.44 16.37
C ASN A 45 8.03 -1.48 15.43
N PHE A 46 9.01 -2.00 14.68
CA PHE A 46 9.83 -1.21 13.76
C PHE A 46 9.00 -0.57 12.63
N PHE A 47 7.96 -1.23 12.13
CA PHE A 47 7.09 -0.70 11.08
C PHE A 47 6.37 0.56 11.51
N LEU A 48 5.83 0.58 12.73
CA LEU A 48 5.18 1.77 13.28
C LEU A 48 6.16 2.93 13.50
N ARG A 49 7.46 2.68 13.68
CA ARG A 49 8.47 3.75 13.71
C ARG A 49 8.71 4.38 12.35
N MET A 50 8.54 3.61 11.28
CA MET A 50 8.66 4.09 9.91
C MET A 50 7.39 4.80 9.42
N ILE A 51 6.43 5.10 10.31
CA ILE A 51 5.17 5.77 9.94
C ILE A 51 5.41 7.15 9.32
N ASP A 52 6.43 7.87 9.80
CA ASP A 52 6.80 9.17 9.27
C ASP A 52 7.33 9.05 7.84
N ASP A 53 8.23 8.09 7.57
CA ASP A 53 8.73 7.80 6.23
C ASP A 53 7.61 7.33 5.27
N ILE A 54 6.70 6.48 5.75
CA ILE A 54 5.52 6.03 4.99
C ILE A 54 4.62 7.23 4.64
N THR A 55 4.40 8.14 5.60
CA THR A 55 3.58 9.33 5.43
C THR A 55 4.23 10.32 4.46
N GLN A 56 5.52 10.61 4.65
CA GLN A 56 6.31 11.49 3.79
C GLN A 56 6.36 10.96 2.35
N SER A 57 6.58 9.66 2.18
CA SER A 57 6.58 9.02 0.86
C SER A 57 5.21 9.12 0.21
N THR A 58 4.13 8.86 0.95
CA THR A 58 2.74 8.98 0.45
C THR A 58 2.40 10.40 -0.01
N ILE A 59 2.83 11.43 0.74
CA ILE A 59 2.66 12.84 0.36
C ILE A 59 3.53 13.17 -0.86
N SER A 60 4.78 12.68 -0.90
CA SER A 60 5.70 12.89 -2.02
C SER A 60 5.14 12.32 -3.32
N ILE A 61 4.52 11.14 -3.28
CA ILE A 61 3.85 10.52 -4.43
C ILE A 61 2.75 11.43 -4.99
N GLU A 62 1.95 12.09 -4.14
CA GLU A 62 0.93 13.07 -4.57
C GLU A 62 1.55 14.28 -5.24
N ILE A 63 2.59 14.87 -4.65
CA ILE A 63 3.27 16.04 -5.21
C ILE A 63 3.87 15.69 -6.58
N LEU A 64 4.59 14.57 -6.66
CA LEU A 64 5.20 14.10 -7.91
C LEU A 64 4.15 13.77 -8.98
N ALA A 65 3.02 13.19 -8.61
CA ALA A 65 1.92 12.91 -9.53
C ALA A 65 1.27 14.21 -10.03
N LYS A 66 1.02 15.17 -9.14
CA LYS A 66 0.41 16.47 -9.48
C LYS A 66 1.27 17.26 -10.46
N GLU A 67 2.59 17.23 -10.27
CA GLU A 67 3.56 17.90 -11.14
C GLU A 67 3.91 17.08 -12.41
N GLY A 68 3.24 15.95 -12.63
CA GLY A 68 3.44 15.10 -13.81
C GLY A 68 4.85 14.51 -13.90
N ILE A 69 5.45 14.15 -12.76
CA ILE A 69 6.79 13.57 -12.65
C ILE A 69 6.67 12.04 -12.44
N ILE A 70 5.98 11.33 -13.35
CA ILE A 70 5.57 9.93 -13.16
C ILE A 70 6.73 8.97 -12.88
N ASN A 71 7.86 9.10 -13.59
CA ASN A 71 8.96 8.15 -13.37
C ASN A 71 9.55 8.27 -11.96
N THR A 72 9.62 9.48 -11.41
CA THR A 72 10.01 9.70 -10.01
C THR A 72 8.93 9.19 -9.07
N CYS A 73 7.64 9.41 -9.39
CA CYS A 73 6.53 8.85 -8.63
C CYS A 73 6.61 7.31 -8.54
N LYS A 74 6.96 6.62 -9.64
CA LYS A 74 7.18 5.15 -9.65
C LYS A 74 8.38 4.71 -8.81
N ARG A 75 9.46 5.50 -8.76
CA ARG A 75 10.59 5.24 -7.86
C ARG A 75 10.18 5.38 -6.40
N GLU A 76 9.39 6.39 -6.10
CA GLU A 76 8.87 6.62 -4.75
C GLU A 76 7.91 5.50 -4.31
N LEU A 77 7.03 5.04 -5.21
CA LEU A 77 6.20 3.84 -4.99
C LEU A 77 7.05 2.58 -4.74
N ARG A 78 8.18 2.42 -5.45
CA ARG A 78 9.11 1.31 -5.20
C ARG A 78 9.70 1.41 -3.80
N TYR A 79 10.17 2.59 -3.42
CA TYR A 79 10.73 2.87 -2.10
C TYR A 79 9.72 2.54 -1.00
N LEU A 80 8.48 3.05 -1.11
CA LEU A 80 7.41 2.80 -0.16
C LEU A 80 7.13 1.30 0.02
N LEU A 81 7.07 0.54 -1.09
CA LEU A 81 6.85 -0.90 -1.03
C LEU A 81 8.03 -1.65 -0.41
N GLU A 82 9.27 -1.27 -0.75
CA GLU A 82 10.49 -1.85 -0.17
C GLU A 82 10.57 -1.60 1.34
N LEU A 83 10.29 -0.36 1.75
CA LEU A 83 10.24 0.06 3.14
C LEU A 83 9.21 -0.78 3.91
N ALA A 84 7.99 -0.90 3.38
CA ALA A 84 6.94 -1.69 4.02
C ALA A 84 7.37 -3.16 4.23
N ILE A 85 7.94 -3.81 3.20
CA ILE A 85 8.41 -5.20 3.28
C ILE A 85 9.49 -5.35 4.36
N LYS A 86 10.54 -4.53 4.30
CA LYS A 86 11.69 -4.63 5.22
C LYS A 86 11.28 -4.30 6.64
N ALA A 87 10.46 -3.27 6.84
CA ALA A 87 9.99 -2.89 8.16
C ALA A 87 9.03 -3.93 8.76
N THR A 88 8.21 -4.58 7.94
CA THR A 88 7.37 -5.71 8.37
C THR A 88 8.22 -6.91 8.78
N PHE A 89 9.24 -7.25 8.01
CA PHE A 89 10.17 -8.33 8.34
C PHE A 89 10.83 -8.13 9.71
N ILE A 90 11.39 -6.95 9.95
CA ILE A 90 12.03 -6.62 11.24
C ILE A 90 11.01 -6.69 12.38
N SER A 91 9.82 -6.13 12.20
CA SER A 91 8.79 -6.11 13.25
C SER A 91 8.34 -7.52 13.65
N MET A 92 8.29 -8.45 12.69
CA MET A 92 7.91 -9.84 12.94
C MET A 92 9.01 -10.67 13.58
N ASN A 93 10.29 -10.42 13.25
CA ASN A 93 11.40 -11.25 13.73
C ASN A 93 12.06 -10.71 15.01
N ASN A 94 11.94 -9.41 15.29
CA ASN A 94 12.69 -8.73 16.34
C ASN A 94 11.80 -8.06 17.39
N THR A 95 10.65 -8.67 17.69
CA THR A 95 9.68 -8.10 18.63
C THR A 95 10.22 -7.96 20.06
N GLN A 96 11.33 -8.63 20.39
CA GLN A 96 11.99 -8.59 21.71
C GLN A 96 13.39 -7.95 21.70
N SER A 97 13.93 -7.58 20.53
CA SER A 97 15.28 -6.99 20.48
C SER A 97 15.25 -5.51 20.87
N ASP A 98 16.40 -4.96 21.26
CA ASP A 98 16.52 -3.52 21.44
C ASP A 98 16.46 -2.81 20.08
N ILE A 99 16.16 -1.51 20.11
CA ILE A 99 16.06 -0.68 18.91
C ILE A 99 17.36 -0.62 18.12
N ASN A 100 18.51 -0.66 18.80
CA ASN A 100 19.80 -0.61 18.12
C ASN A 100 20.02 -1.85 17.24
N ASP A 101 19.55 -3.02 17.68
CA ASP A 101 19.61 -4.26 16.91
C ASP A 101 18.69 -4.18 15.68
N GLN A 102 17.48 -3.63 15.84
CA GLN A 102 16.55 -3.43 14.74
C GLN A 102 17.11 -2.47 13.68
N ILE A 103 17.80 -1.40 14.10
CA ILE A 103 18.47 -0.45 13.20
C ILE A 103 19.62 -1.12 12.45
N GLU A 104 20.45 -1.91 13.14
CA GLU A 104 21.57 -2.59 12.48
C GLU A 104 21.06 -3.66 11.50
N GLU A 105 20.00 -4.37 11.84
CA GLU A 105 19.33 -5.28 10.90
C GLU A 105 18.78 -4.52 9.68
N TYR A 106 18.10 -3.39 9.89
CA TYR A 106 17.60 -2.58 8.79
C TYR A 106 18.73 -2.12 7.86
N LYS A 107 19.84 -1.65 8.42
CA LYS A 107 21.05 -1.28 7.68
C LYS A 107 21.61 -2.45 6.88
N ASN A 108 21.66 -3.65 7.44
CA ASN A 108 22.08 -4.86 6.73
C ASN A 108 21.14 -5.20 5.57
N LEU A 109 19.82 -5.04 5.75
CA LEU A 109 18.84 -5.24 4.68
C LEU A 109 18.98 -4.19 3.56
N LEU A 110 19.34 -2.95 3.88
CA LEU A 110 19.57 -1.88 2.90
C LEU A 110 20.81 -2.14 2.02
N ASN A 111 21.81 -2.88 2.51
CA ASN A 111 22.98 -3.25 1.70
C ASN A 111 22.63 -4.18 0.53
N SER A 112 21.39 -4.68 0.47
CA SER A 112 20.86 -5.42 -0.66
C SER A 112 19.65 -4.69 -1.26
N SER A 113 19.69 -4.44 -2.57
CA SER A 113 18.59 -3.81 -3.33
C SER A 113 17.44 -4.78 -3.64
N ASN A 114 17.35 -5.90 -2.90
CA ASN A 114 16.34 -6.92 -3.09
C ASN A 114 15.30 -6.90 -1.96
N ILE A 115 14.15 -7.51 -2.24
CA ILE A 115 13.06 -7.71 -1.28
C ILE A 115 12.96 -9.18 -0.85
N ASN A 116 14.06 -9.94 -0.89
CA ASN A 116 14.06 -11.34 -0.47
C ASN A 116 13.51 -11.60 0.94
N PRO A 117 13.61 -10.67 1.92
CA PRO A 117 12.97 -10.83 3.22
C PRO A 117 11.46 -11.12 3.15
N ILE A 118 10.78 -10.74 2.06
CA ILE A 118 9.35 -11.02 1.85
C ILE A 118 9.02 -12.53 1.95
N ASN A 119 9.95 -13.40 1.60
CA ASN A 119 9.73 -14.85 1.60
C ASN A 119 9.63 -15.46 3.00
N ALA A 120 10.12 -14.73 4.02
CA ALA A 120 10.12 -15.17 5.40
C ALA A 120 8.94 -14.59 6.20
N LEU A 121 8.10 -13.76 5.58
CA LEU A 121 6.98 -13.12 6.27
C LEU A 121 5.89 -14.13 6.61
N GLN A 122 5.39 -14.05 7.84
CA GLN A 122 4.25 -14.83 8.30
C GLN A 122 2.99 -13.94 8.27
N LEU A 123 2.17 -14.12 7.24
CA LEU A 123 0.96 -13.32 7.03
C LEU A 123 -0.24 -13.96 7.74
N ASN A 124 -0.43 -13.58 9.00
CA ASN A 124 -1.32 -14.24 9.96
C ASN A 124 -2.82 -14.21 9.60
N PHE A 125 -3.22 -13.38 8.65
CA PHE A 125 -4.61 -13.30 8.16
C PHE A 125 -4.88 -14.22 6.96
N PHE A 126 -3.84 -14.85 6.40
CA PHE A 126 -3.97 -15.65 5.19
C PHE A 126 -3.74 -17.13 5.47
N ASN A 127 -4.42 -17.98 4.71
CA ASN A 127 -3.97 -19.37 4.56
C ASN A 127 -2.68 -19.41 3.72
N LYS A 128 -2.06 -20.58 3.64
CA LYS A 128 -0.78 -20.76 2.94
C LYS A 128 -0.84 -20.39 1.45
N GLN A 129 -1.95 -20.66 0.77
CA GLN A 129 -2.11 -20.36 -0.65
C GLN A 129 -2.25 -18.86 -0.87
N ASP A 130 -3.15 -18.19 -0.14
CA ASP A 130 -3.38 -16.75 -0.26
C ASP A 130 -2.14 -15.94 0.11
N ALA A 131 -1.37 -16.39 1.10
CA ALA A 131 -0.08 -15.79 1.43
C ALA A 131 0.93 -15.91 0.27
N THR A 132 0.97 -17.07 -0.39
CA THR A 132 1.86 -17.32 -1.54
C THR A 132 1.46 -16.45 -2.75
N ASP A 133 0.16 -16.33 -3.02
CA ASP A 133 -0.39 -15.48 -4.07
C ASP A 133 -0.04 -14.01 -3.81
N PHE A 134 -0.27 -13.53 -2.57
CA PHE A 134 0.06 -12.16 -2.18
C PHE A 134 1.54 -11.85 -2.35
N ILE A 135 2.43 -12.71 -1.85
CA ILE A 135 3.88 -12.54 -1.99
C ILE A 135 4.29 -12.52 -3.47
N THR A 136 3.68 -13.35 -4.31
CA THR A 136 3.93 -13.38 -5.75
C THR A 136 3.52 -12.06 -6.42
N ASP A 137 2.37 -11.52 -6.05
CA ASP A 137 1.89 -10.24 -6.57
C ASP A 137 2.75 -9.07 -6.10
N VAL A 138 3.19 -9.06 -4.84
CA VAL A 138 4.12 -8.04 -4.35
C VAL A 138 5.44 -8.08 -5.12
N LYS A 139 6.02 -9.28 -5.33
CA LYS A 139 7.25 -9.43 -6.14
C LYS A 139 7.06 -8.92 -7.57
N ARG A 140 5.90 -9.19 -8.19
CA ARG A 140 5.59 -8.72 -9.53
C ARG A 140 5.48 -7.19 -9.58
N THR A 141 4.79 -6.58 -8.61
CA THR A 141 4.69 -5.12 -8.48
C THR A 141 6.07 -4.50 -8.27
N TYR A 142 6.88 -5.04 -7.34
CA TYR A 142 8.23 -4.55 -7.07
C TYR A 142 9.15 -4.70 -8.29
N GLY A 143 9.09 -5.84 -8.99
CA GLY A 143 9.86 -6.08 -10.21
C GLY A 143 9.49 -5.10 -11.34
N LEU A 144 8.20 -4.78 -11.49
CA LEU A 144 7.73 -3.75 -12.41
C LEU A 144 8.29 -2.36 -12.05
N LEU A 145 8.18 -1.96 -10.78
CA LEU A 145 8.66 -0.65 -10.31
C LEU A 145 10.18 -0.52 -10.38
N SER A 146 10.91 -1.63 -10.21
CA SER A 146 12.37 -1.67 -10.32
C SER A 146 12.88 -1.39 -11.73
N LYS A 147 12.04 -1.51 -12.76
CA LYS A 147 12.38 -1.03 -14.12
C LYS A 147 12.53 0.49 -14.20
N PHE A 148 12.07 1.22 -13.18
CA PHE A 148 12.06 2.68 -13.16
C PHE A 148 13.17 3.34 -12.33
N THR A 149 14.07 2.56 -11.73
CA THR A 149 15.18 3.07 -10.90
C THR A 149 16.27 3.76 -11.73
N HIS A 150 16.63 3.19 -12.87
CA HIS A 150 17.63 3.74 -13.80
C HIS A 150 16.95 4.16 -15.10
N ALA A 151 17.50 5.20 -15.75
CA ALA A 151 17.07 5.60 -17.09
C ALA A 151 17.46 4.51 -18.12
N SER A 152 16.61 3.50 -18.28
CA SER A 152 16.81 2.47 -19.29
C SER A 152 16.57 3.02 -20.69
N SER A 153 17.10 2.33 -21.71
CA SER A 153 16.82 2.66 -23.11
C SER A 153 15.32 2.72 -23.41
N GLU A 154 14.55 1.76 -22.89
CA GLU A 154 13.09 1.70 -23.00
C GLU A 154 12.41 2.97 -22.43
N GLN A 155 12.85 3.44 -21.26
CA GLN A 155 12.31 4.65 -20.66
C GLN A 155 12.68 5.92 -21.42
N ILE A 156 13.89 5.95 -21.99
CA ILE A 156 14.33 7.07 -22.81
C ILE A 156 13.46 7.13 -24.07
N THR A 157 13.23 6.01 -24.74
CA THR A 157 12.34 5.91 -25.91
C THR A 157 10.91 6.29 -25.56
N GLU A 158 10.35 5.78 -24.47
CA GLU A 158 9.00 6.12 -24.01
C GLU A 158 8.86 7.63 -23.79
N ARG A 159 9.84 8.26 -23.14
CA ARG A 159 9.85 9.71 -22.91
C ARG A 159 9.99 10.51 -24.21
N ILE A 160 10.81 10.06 -25.15
CA ILE A 160 10.93 10.70 -26.48
C ILE A 160 9.61 10.64 -27.22
N ASN A 161 8.97 9.46 -27.27
CA ASN A 161 7.68 9.28 -27.94
C ASN A 161 6.59 10.16 -27.32
N ARG A 162 6.48 10.19 -25.99
CA ARG A 162 5.56 11.09 -25.27
C ARG A 162 5.82 12.56 -25.61
N SER A 163 7.10 12.96 -25.63
CA SER A 163 7.45 14.33 -26.00
C SER A 163 7.07 14.65 -27.45
N MET A 164 7.18 13.70 -28.38
CA MET A 164 6.72 13.86 -29.77
C MET A 164 5.20 14.02 -29.87
N GLU A 165 4.46 13.40 -28.96
CA GLU A 165 3.01 13.57 -28.80
C GLU A 165 2.61 14.85 -28.03
N GLY A 166 3.59 15.70 -27.67
CA GLY A 166 3.39 16.92 -26.89
C GLY A 166 3.19 16.68 -25.38
N ARG A 167 3.33 15.44 -24.90
CA ARG A 167 3.19 15.05 -23.49
C ARG A 167 4.54 15.17 -22.80
N THR A 168 4.71 16.22 -22.00
CA THR A 168 5.93 16.49 -21.25
C THR A 168 5.64 16.51 -19.74
N ILE A 169 6.70 16.63 -18.94
CA ILE A 169 6.57 16.78 -17.48
C ILE A 169 5.68 17.99 -17.18
N GLY A 170 4.74 17.83 -16.23
CA GLY A 170 3.73 18.84 -15.90
C GLY A 170 2.55 18.93 -16.87
N PHE A 171 2.59 18.16 -17.97
CA PHE A 171 1.57 18.16 -19.01
C PHE A 171 1.19 16.74 -19.46
N GLU A 172 1.15 15.83 -18.50
CA GLU A 172 0.72 14.45 -18.73
C GLU A 172 -0.80 14.38 -18.93
N GLY A 173 -1.25 13.45 -19.76
CA GLY A 173 -2.66 13.30 -20.10
C GLY A 173 -3.42 12.37 -19.15
N ILE A 174 -4.68 12.13 -19.48
CA ILE A 174 -5.54 11.25 -18.69
C ILE A 174 -5.04 9.79 -18.66
N ILE A 175 -4.44 9.34 -19.75
CA ILE A 175 -3.96 7.96 -19.90
C ILE A 175 -2.85 7.68 -18.88
N GLU A 176 -1.93 8.63 -18.74
CA GLU A 176 -0.84 8.59 -17.78
C GLU A 176 -1.37 8.56 -16.34
N GLN A 177 -2.34 9.42 -16.02
CA GLN A 177 -2.96 9.46 -14.69
C GLN A 177 -3.69 8.15 -14.36
N ILE A 178 -4.46 7.57 -15.29
CA ILE A 178 -5.14 6.29 -15.09
C ILE A 178 -4.12 5.15 -14.89
N SER A 179 -3.04 5.16 -15.67
CA SER A 179 -1.97 4.18 -15.54
C SER A 179 -1.27 4.28 -14.18
N LEU A 180 -1.00 5.51 -13.73
CA LEU A 180 -0.44 5.76 -12.41
C LEU A 180 -1.39 5.30 -11.29
N ASN A 181 -2.69 5.61 -11.39
CA ASN A 181 -3.69 5.17 -10.42
C ASN A 181 -3.69 3.65 -10.23
N LYS A 182 -3.54 2.87 -11.31
CA LYS A 182 -3.45 1.40 -11.22
C LYS A 182 -2.22 0.93 -10.44
N LEU A 183 -1.09 1.64 -10.55
CA LEU A 183 0.11 1.33 -9.78
C LEU A 183 -0.05 1.72 -8.31
N VAL A 184 -0.60 2.91 -8.05
CA VAL A 184 -0.89 3.42 -6.71
C VAL A 184 -1.86 2.48 -5.98
N ASP A 185 -2.94 2.07 -6.63
CA ASP A 185 -3.93 1.12 -6.11
C ASP A 185 -3.28 -0.19 -5.63
N LYS A 186 -2.40 -0.76 -6.46
CA LYS A 186 -1.66 -1.99 -6.11
C LYS A 186 -0.68 -1.78 -4.96
N VAL A 187 0.15 -0.75 -5.02
CA VAL A 187 1.18 -0.53 -3.99
C VAL A 187 0.54 -0.18 -2.66
N PHE A 188 -0.43 0.72 -2.63
CA PHE A 188 -1.08 1.14 -1.39
C PHE A 188 -1.86 -0.01 -0.75
N SER A 189 -2.58 -0.82 -1.54
CA SER A 189 -3.24 -2.02 -1.00
C SER A 189 -2.25 -3.02 -0.41
N GLN A 190 -1.09 -3.21 -1.02
CA GLN A 190 -0.01 -4.06 -0.49
C GLN A 190 0.58 -3.50 0.82
N VAL A 191 0.82 -2.19 0.90
CA VAL A 191 1.30 -1.51 2.12
C VAL A 191 0.29 -1.61 3.26
N ILE A 192 -1.00 -1.51 2.97
CA ILE A 192 -2.07 -1.71 3.96
C ILE A 192 -2.04 -3.16 4.48
N VAL A 193 -1.94 -4.15 3.59
CA VAL A 193 -1.84 -5.56 4.01
C VAL A 193 -0.64 -5.77 4.93
N PHE A 194 0.52 -5.19 4.61
CA PHE A 194 1.68 -5.22 5.49
C PHE A 194 1.42 -4.55 6.84
N THR A 195 0.76 -3.39 6.84
CA THR A 195 0.37 -2.65 8.05
C THR A 195 -0.51 -3.51 8.95
N PHE A 196 -1.56 -4.13 8.41
CA PHE A 196 -2.45 -4.99 9.19
C PHE A 196 -1.72 -6.19 9.79
N ASN A 197 -0.78 -6.80 9.06
CA ASN A 197 -0.04 -7.96 9.54
C ASN A 197 1.01 -7.66 10.62
N VAL A 198 1.37 -6.39 10.86
CA VAL A 198 2.33 -6.00 11.90
C VAL A 198 1.69 -5.38 13.13
N VAL A 199 0.44 -4.92 13.04
CA VAL A 199 -0.28 -4.36 14.18
C VAL A 199 -1.11 -5.44 14.87
N PRO A 200 -1.49 -5.24 16.15
CA PRO A 200 -2.35 -6.18 16.85
C PRO A 200 -3.67 -6.39 16.10
N LYS A 201 -4.19 -7.63 16.15
CA LYS A 201 -5.42 -8.02 15.43
C LYS A 201 -6.63 -7.17 15.81
N TYR A 202 -6.72 -6.72 17.07
CA TYR A 202 -7.83 -5.89 17.51
C TYR A 202 -7.84 -4.53 16.79
N VAL A 203 -6.67 -3.90 16.56
CA VAL A 203 -6.53 -2.63 15.82
C VAL A 203 -7.10 -2.78 14.40
N VAL A 204 -6.76 -3.89 13.74
CA VAL A 204 -7.30 -4.20 12.40
C VAL A 204 -8.81 -4.41 12.46
N GLY A 205 -9.30 -5.10 13.49
CA GLY A 205 -10.73 -5.32 13.72
C GLY A 205 -11.50 -4.04 13.99
N ASP A 206 -10.92 -3.06 14.68
CA ASP A 206 -11.55 -1.77 14.97
C ASP A 206 -11.52 -0.85 13.74
N TYR A 207 -10.56 -1.04 12.83
CA TYR A 207 -10.52 -0.33 11.56
C TYR A 207 -11.52 -0.88 10.54
N LEU A 208 -11.66 -2.20 10.45
CA LEU A 208 -12.45 -2.87 9.40
C LEU A 208 -13.92 -3.10 9.77
N VAL A 209 -14.24 -3.21 11.06
CA VAL A 209 -15.59 -3.51 11.55
C VAL A 209 -16.22 -2.27 12.15
N GLU A 210 -17.33 -1.82 11.57
CA GLU A 210 -18.12 -0.71 12.11
C GLU A 210 -18.89 -1.13 13.38
N ASN A 211 -19.38 -0.15 14.13
CA ASN A 211 -20.12 -0.41 15.39
C ASN A 211 -21.40 -1.25 15.19
N ASP A 212 -22.00 -1.18 14.00
CA ASP A 212 -23.16 -1.98 13.60
C ASP A 212 -22.76 -3.34 12.99
N GLY A 213 -21.48 -3.71 13.04
CA GLY A 213 -20.95 -4.94 12.46
C GLY A 213 -20.78 -4.90 10.94
N ALA A 214 -21.11 -3.79 10.26
CA ALA A 214 -20.91 -3.66 8.83
C ALA A 214 -19.42 -3.59 8.45
N ILE A 215 -19.13 -3.79 7.16
CA ILE A 215 -17.81 -3.53 6.60
C ILE A 215 -17.62 -2.01 6.52
N ASN A 216 -16.49 -1.51 7.00
CA ASN A 216 -16.10 -0.12 6.78
C ASN A 216 -16.13 0.21 5.26
N ASN A 217 -16.79 1.30 4.88
CA ASN A 217 -16.93 1.69 3.48
C ASN A 217 -15.81 2.66 3.05
N TRP A 218 -14.69 2.08 2.61
CA TRP A 218 -13.51 2.82 2.17
C TRP A 218 -12.97 2.27 0.84
N TYR A 219 -12.11 3.03 0.17
CA TYR A 219 -11.72 2.74 -1.21
C TYR A 219 -11.12 1.33 -1.40
N PHE A 220 -10.32 0.86 -0.45
CA PHE A 220 -9.59 -0.40 -0.57
C PHE A 220 -10.39 -1.65 -0.16
N ARG A 221 -11.66 -1.50 0.26
CA ARG A 221 -12.55 -2.65 0.52
C ARG A 221 -12.65 -3.63 -0.65
N LYS A 222 -12.49 -3.12 -1.88
CA LYS A 222 -12.55 -3.90 -3.13
C LYS A 222 -11.32 -4.76 -3.39
N SER A 223 -10.25 -4.63 -2.60
CA SER A 223 -9.04 -5.44 -2.77
C SER A 223 -9.31 -6.87 -2.30
N LYS A 224 -8.95 -7.86 -3.14
CA LYS A 224 -8.96 -9.29 -2.80
C LYS A 224 -8.33 -9.54 -1.42
N TYR A 225 -7.12 -9.05 -1.20
CA TYR A 225 -6.36 -9.33 0.02
C TYR A 225 -6.93 -8.65 1.26
N ILE A 226 -7.56 -7.48 1.11
CA ILE A 226 -8.23 -6.81 2.24
C ILE A 226 -9.55 -7.51 2.56
N SER A 227 -10.27 -8.01 1.56
CA SER A 227 -11.47 -8.83 1.77
C SER A 227 -11.14 -10.14 2.52
N LEU A 228 -9.99 -10.76 2.23
CA LEU A 228 -9.50 -11.93 2.97
C LEU A 228 -9.10 -11.60 4.41
N ILE A 229 -8.53 -10.41 4.67
CA ILE A 229 -8.24 -9.95 6.04
C ILE A 229 -9.56 -9.68 6.80
N ASP A 230 -10.53 -9.05 6.14
CA ASP A 230 -11.84 -8.76 6.72
C ASP A 230 -12.58 -10.04 7.16
N GLU A 231 -12.46 -11.13 6.38
CA GLU A 231 -13.02 -12.45 6.71
C GLU A 231 -12.55 -12.98 8.06
N TYR A 232 -11.32 -12.69 8.46
CA TYR A 232 -10.79 -13.11 9.75
C TYR A 232 -11.67 -12.64 10.92
N PHE A 233 -12.39 -11.52 10.76
CA PHE A 233 -13.21 -10.92 11.81
C PHE A 233 -14.66 -11.40 11.82
N ASP A 234 -15.02 -12.37 10.98
CA ASP A 234 -16.37 -12.95 10.91
C ASP A 234 -16.83 -13.61 12.21
N TYR A 235 -15.94 -13.88 13.16
CA TYR A 235 -16.29 -14.39 14.49
C TYR A 235 -16.89 -13.33 15.43
N LYS A 236 -16.72 -12.03 15.12
CA LYS A 236 -17.20 -10.93 15.96
C LYS A 236 -18.73 -11.00 16.12
N GLN A 237 -19.24 -10.80 17.34
CA GLN A 237 -20.68 -10.98 17.61
C GLN A 237 -21.53 -9.93 16.91
N GLU A 238 -21.04 -8.70 16.86
CA GLU A 238 -21.65 -7.58 16.15
C GLU A 238 -21.88 -7.91 14.65
N ARG A 239 -21.07 -8.78 14.03
CA ARG A 239 -21.22 -9.14 12.60
C ARG A 239 -22.29 -10.18 12.31
N GLN A 240 -22.69 -10.99 13.28
CA GLN A 240 -23.46 -12.21 13.01
C GLN A 240 -24.81 -11.94 12.33
N HIS A 241 -25.42 -10.79 12.60
CA HIS A 241 -26.71 -10.43 12.03
C HIS A 241 -26.63 -9.92 10.57
N VAL A 242 -25.45 -9.52 10.10
CA VAL A 242 -25.19 -9.01 8.73
C VAL A 242 -24.25 -9.89 7.91
N ILE A 243 -23.76 -11.00 8.48
CA ILE A 243 -22.66 -11.81 7.92
C ILE A 243 -22.90 -12.31 6.50
N GLU A 244 -24.13 -12.70 6.16
CA GLU A 244 -24.45 -13.21 4.82
C GLU A 244 -24.41 -12.10 3.75
N GLN A 245 -24.75 -10.86 4.13
CA GLN A 245 -24.59 -9.69 3.26
C GLN A 245 -23.11 -9.40 3.03
N ILE A 246 -22.31 -9.44 4.10
CA ILE A 246 -20.85 -9.23 4.06
C ILE A 246 -20.17 -10.23 3.12
N LYS A 247 -20.50 -11.53 3.25
CA LYS A 247 -19.94 -12.58 2.37
C LYS A 247 -20.27 -12.34 0.91
N HIS A 248 -21.52 -11.97 0.61
CA HIS A 248 -21.93 -11.67 -0.76
C HIS A 248 -21.19 -10.45 -1.35
N GLU A 249 -20.93 -9.43 -0.54
CA GLU A 249 -20.11 -8.29 -0.96
C GLU A 249 -18.64 -8.65 -1.19
N ARG A 250 -18.05 -9.50 -0.34
CA ARG A 250 -16.66 -9.95 -0.49
C ARG A 250 -16.44 -10.83 -1.71
N LEU A 251 -17.37 -11.74 -2.03
CA LEU A 251 -17.27 -12.60 -3.22
C LEU A 251 -17.11 -11.77 -4.50
N LYS A 252 -17.85 -10.66 -4.63
CA LYS A 252 -17.72 -9.73 -5.77
C LYS A 252 -16.32 -9.13 -5.89
N ASN A 253 -15.57 -9.01 -4.80
CA ASN A 253 -14.22 -8.45 -4.81
C ASN A 253 -13.14 -9.49 -5.12
N ILE A 254 -13.40 -10.76 -4.81
CA ILE A 254 -12.44 -11.86 -5.04
C ILE A 254 -12.49 -12.33 -6.51
N GLU A 255 -13.66 -12.23 -7.15
CA GLU A 255 -13.87 -12.60 -8.56
C GLU A 255 -13.39 -11.54 -9.57
N ASN A 256 -13.08 -10.32 -9.12
CA ASN A 256 -12.62 -9.19 -9.94
C ASN A 256 -11.09 -8.99 -9.85
#